data_AF-A0A2V9MT80-F1
#
_entry.id   AF-A0A2V9MT80-F1
#
_cell.length_a   1.000
_cell.length_b   1.000
_cell.length_c   1.000
_cell.angle_alpha   90.00
_cell.angle_beta   90.00
_cell.angle_gamma   90.00
#
_symmetry.space_group_name_H-M   'P 1'
#
loop_
_entity.id
_entity.type
_entity.pdbx_description
1 polymer ?
#
loop_
_entity_poly.entity_id
_entity_poly.type
_entity_poly.pdbx_seq_one_letter_code
_entity_poly.pdbx_strand_id
1 'polypeptide(L)'
;ADQARAQLLYRLVGPAEQLKREICEAVDSLAQVEFTLEIPAVRLRTFEGLPTMTAAFTTDIPALSNWGKPILIGPGSIHVAHTEGEHVEKQQLTEAVELYCRVARKLRTGLS
;
A
#
# COMPACT_ATOMS: atom_id res chain seq x y z
N ALA A 1 39.47 -3.69 -10.76
CA ALA A 1 38.75 -2.65 -11.50
C ALA A 1 37.66 -2.11 -10.58
N ASP A 2 37.46 -0.81 -10.58
CA ASP A 2 36.53 -0.18 -9.65
C ASP A 2 35.08 -0.45 -10.08
N GLN A 3 34.21 -0.77 -9.13
CA GLN A 3 32.78 -0.98 -9.34
C GLN A 3 31.99 -0.18 -8.29
N ALA A 4 30.86 0.38 -8.72
CA ALA A 4 29.89 1.04 -7.87
C ALA A 4 28.50 0.46 -8.11
N ARG A 5 27.67 0.44 -7.08
CA ARG A 5 26.28 -0.03 -7.13
C ARG A 5 25.41 0.87 -6.26
N ALA A 6 24.22 1.20 -6.76
CA ALA A 6 23.16 1.83 -6.00
C ALA A 6 21.88 0.99 -6.07
N GLN A 7 21.05 1.08 -5.04
CA GLN A 7 19.70 0.54 -5.01
C GLN A 7 18.74 1.70 -4.76
N LEU A 8 17.73 1.81 -5.62
CA LEU A 8 16.75 2.88 -5.57
C LEU A 8 15.36 2.28 -5.37
N LEU A 9 14.59 2.89 -4.48
CA LEU A 9 13.20 2.51 -4.22
C LEU A 9 12.30 3.68 -4.59
N TYR A 10 11.34 3.42 -5.48
CA TYR A 10 10.35 4.39 -5.92
C TYR A 10 8.96 4.00 -5.42
N ARG A 11 8.21 4.97 -4.89
CA ARG A 11 6.79 4.77 -4.56
C ARG A 11 5.93 5.22 -5.73
N LEU A 12 5.13 4.30 -6.25
CA LEU A 12 4.27 4.54 -7.40
C LEU A 12 2.93 5.13 -6.96
N VAL A 13 2.40 6.04 -7.77
CA VAL A 13 1.02 6.57 -7.66
C VAL A 13 0.15 6.17 -8.86
N GLY A 14 0.72 5.36 -9.77
CA GLY A 14 0.10 4.87 -11.00
C GLY A 14 0.96 3.76 -11.64
N PRO A 15 0.71 3.42 -12.91
CA PRO A 15 1.49 2.42 -13.65
C PRO A 15 2.99 2.78 -13.73
N ALA A 16 3.87 1.78 -13.66
CA ALA A 16 5.33 1.96 -13.56
C ALA A 16 6.02 2.20 -14.91
N GLU A 17 5.35 1.92 -16.02
CA GLU A 17 5.94 1.82 -17.35
C GLU A 17 6.60 3.12 -17.79
N GLN A 18 5.97 4.26 -17.50
CA GLN A 18 6.54 5.57 -17.81
C GLN A 18 7.81 5.83 -16.99
N LEU A 19 7.75 5.63 -15.68
CA LEU A 19 8.90 5.83 -14.80
C LEU A 19 10.08 4.93 -15.20
N LYS A 20 9.82 3.65 -15.53
CA LYS A 20 10.87 2.73 -15.97
C LYS A 20 11.55 3.19 -17.26
N ARG A 21 10.77 3.70 -18.24
CA ARG A 21 11.33 4.28 -19.47
C ARG A 21 12.21 5.48 -19.15
N GLU A 22 11.70 6.42 -18.35
CA GLU A 22 12.44 7.63 -17.95
C GLU A 22 13.74 7.29 -17.22
N ILE A 23 13.75 6.27 -16.35
CA ILE A 23 14.96 5.78 -15.68
C ILE A 23 15.97 5.23 -16.70
N CYS A 24 15.52 4.38 -17.63
CA CYS A 24 16.41 3.83 -18.65
C CYS A 24 16.97 4.91 -19.58
N GLU A 25 16.16 5.90 -19.97
CA GLU A 25 16.59 7.04 -20.79
C GLU A 25 17.58 7.95 -20.06
N ALA A 26 17.37 8.19 -18.76
CA ALA A 26 18.26 9.02 -17.95
C ALA A 26 19.61 8.34 -17.67
N VAL A 27 19.63 7.01 -17.54
CA VAL A 27 20.86 6.23 -17.31
C VAL A 27 21.61 5.96 -18.62
N ASP A 28 20.89 5.66 -19.69
CA ASP A 28 21.45 5.32 -21.02
C ASP A 28 22.65 4.37 -20.94
N SER A 29 23.82 4.74 -21.48
CA SER A 29 25.01 3.92 -21.47
C SER A 29 25.89 4.06 -20.21
N LEU A 30 25.44 4.81 -19.19
CA LEU A 30 26.25 5.13 -18.01
C LEU A 30 26.31 3.98 -16.99
N ALA A 31 25.26 3.17 -16.91
CA ALA A 31 25.17 2.05 -15.98
C ALA A 31 24.17 0.98 -16.44
N GLN A 32 24.23 -0.20 -15.82
CA GLN A 32 23.20 -1.22 -15.99
C GLN A 32 22.03 -0.97 -15.03
N VAL A 33 20.81 -1.00 -15.56
CA VAL A 33 19.57 -0.89 -14.78
C VAL A 33 18.91 -2.27 -14.67
N GLU A 34 18.56 -2.67 -13.44
CA GLU A 34 17.81 -3.90 -13.16
C GLU A 34 16.58 -3.56 -12.31
N PHE A 35 15.40 -3.98 -12.77
CA PHE A 35 14.15 -3.83 -12.03
C PHE A 35 13.76 -5.16 -11.39
N THR A 36 13.99 -5.30 -10.08
CA THR A 36 13.83 -6.58 -9.37
C THR A 36 12.47 -6.77 -8.71
N LEU A 37 11.77 -5.68 -8.37
CA LEU A 37 10.47 -5.72 -7.70
C LEU A 37 9.58 -4.60 -8.25
N GLU A 38 8.33 -4.94 -8.53
CA GLU A 38 7.28 -3.98 -8.83
C GLU A 38 6.03 -4.35 -8.05
N ILE A 39 5.52 -3.39 -7.26
CA ILE A 39 4.24 -3.50 -6.56
C ILE A 39 3.39 -2.33 -7.05
N PRO A 40 2.29 -2.58 -7.78
CA PRO A 40 1.52 -1.51 -8.41
C PRO A 40 0.80 -0.67 -7.35
N ALA A 41 0.60 0.61 -7.67
CA ALA A 41 -0.29 1.48 -6.88
C ALA A 41 -1.73 0.97 -7.02
N VAL A 42 -2.43 0.82 -5.89
CA VAL A 42 -3.82 0.35 -5.87
C VAL A 42 -4.77 1.40 -5.31
N ARG A 43 -5.89 1.59 -5.99
CA ARG A 43 -7.03 2.35 -5.48
C ARG A 43 -8.06 1.37 -4.91
N LEU A 44 -8.15 1.34 -3.59
CA LEU A 44 -9.02 0.41 -2.87
C LEU A 44 -10.45 0.91 -2.78
N ARG A 45 -11.38 -0.01 -2.48
CA ARG A 45 -12.78 0.33 -2.25
C ARG A 45 -12.92 1.13 -0.97
N THR A 46 -13.73 2.18 -1.02
CA THR A 46 -14.16 2.94 0.16
C THR A 46 -15.42 2.33 0.76
N PHE A 47 -15.71 2.66 2.01
CA PHE A 47 -16.88 2.16 2.72
C PHE A 47 -17.65 3.32 3.34
N GLU A 48 -18.95 3.41 3.06
CA GLU A 48 -19.75 4.56 3.50
C GLU A 48 -19.76 4.70 5.03
N GLY A 49 -19.47 5.93 5.49
CA GLY A 49 -19.39 6.27 6.91
C GLY A 49 -18.03 5.99 7.57
N LEU A 50 -17.01 5.56 6.81
CA LEU A 50 -15.64 5.45 7.29
C LEU A 50 -14.74 6.51 6.64
N PRO A 51 -13.78 7.08 7.40
CA PRO A 51 -12.78 7.98 6.84
C PRO A 51 -11.88 7.23 5.85
N THR A 52 -11.34 7.98 4.89
CA THR A 52 -10.39 7.47 3.88
C THR A 52 -9.07 8.21 3.97
N MET A 53 -7.97 7.56 3.60
CA MET A 53 -6.65 8.20 3.50
C MET A 53 -5.86 7.67 2.30
N THR A 54 -4.82 8.41 1.93
CA THR A 54 -3.76 7.92 1.03
C THR A 54 -2.60 7.40 1.87
N ALA A 55 -2.23 6.14 1.69
CA ALA A 55 -1.07 5.53 2.34
C ALA A 55 0.10 5.45 1.35
N ALA A 56 1.25 6.01 1.73
CA ALA A 56 2.50 5.85 0.99
C ALA A 56 3.24 4.56 1.39
N PHE A 57 2.49 3.47 1.60
CA PHE A 57 3.00 2.17 2.04
C PHE A 57 2.45 1.07 1.14
N THR A 58 3.20 -0.02 0.99
CA THR A 58 2.77 -1.19 0.23
C THR A 58 1.85 -2.07 1.06
N THR A 59 1.01 -2.85 0.39
CA THR A 59 0.10 -3.84 0.98
C THR A 59 0.12 -5.07 0.09
N ASP A 60 -0.26 -6.25 0.62
CA ASP A 60 -0.31 -7.50 -0.15
C ASP A 60 -1.48 -7.56 -1.13
N ILE A 61 -2.42 -6.60 -1.06
CA ILE A 61 -3.64 -6.58 -1.87
C ILE A 61 -3.40 -6.77 -3.39
N PRO A 62 -2.37 -6.19 -4.03
CA PRO A 62 -2.08 -6.44 -5.44
C PRO A 62 -1.88 -7.93 -5.78
N ALA A 63 -1.40 -8.73 -4.83
CA ALA A 63 -1.21 -10.18 -5.00
C ALA A 63 -2.50 -10.98 -4.73
N LEU A 64 -3.51 -10.39 -4.07
CA LEU A 64 -4.78 -11.03 -3.69
C LEU A 64 -5.85 -10.89 -4.79
N SER A 65 -5.55 -11.33 -6.01
CA SER A 65 -6.38 -11.11 -7.21
C SER A 65 -7.77 -11.75 -7.20
N ASN A 66 -8.02 -12.72 -6.32
CA ASN A 66 -9.28 -13.47 -6.26
C ASN A 66 -10.27 -12.97 -5.19
N TRP A 67 -9.99 -11.85 -4.51
CA TRP A 67 -10.77 -11.38 -3.34
C TRP A 67 -11.83 -10.32 -3.67
N GLY A 68 -12.14 -10.12 -4.96
CA GLY A 68 -13.15 -9.15 -5.39
C GLY A 68 -12.70 -7.70 -5.21
N LYS A 69 -13.48 -6.89 -4.50
CA LYS A 69 -13.19 -5.46 -4.25
C LYS A 69 -12.66 -5.26 -2.82
N PRO A 70 -11.34 -5.23 -2.62
CA PRO A 70 -10.72 -5.19 -1.29
C PRO A 70 -10.95 -3.84 -0.59
N ILE A 71 -11.11 -3.92 0.73
CA ILE A 71 -11.12 -2.80 1.67
C ILE A 71 -9.96 -3.01 2.64
N LEU A 72 -9.13 -1.99 2.87
CA LEU A 72 -8.04 -2.03 3.84
C LEU A 72 -8.40 -1.15 5.04
N ILE A 73 -8.61 -1.77 6.21
CA ILE A 73 -9.01 -1.09 7.44
C ILE A 73 -8.38 -1.74 8.66
N GLY A 74 -7.98 -0.93 9.65
CA GLY A 74 -7.44 -1.44 10.91
C GLY A 74 -7.24 -0.34 11.96
N PRO A 75 -7.04 -0.75 13.23
CA PRO A 75 -6.73 0.18 14.31
C PRO A 75 -5.31 0.73 14.23
N GLY A 76 -5.05 1.77 15.02
CA GLY A 76 -3.73 2.41 15.08
C GLY A 76 -3.52 3.42 13.97
N SER A 77 -2.26 3.83 13.79
CA SER A 77 -1.85 4.82 12.80
C SER A 77 -0.66 4.30 12.02
N ILE A 78 -0.76 4.30 10.69
CA ILE A 78 0.36 3.91 9.82
C ILE A 78 1.56 4.84 9.98
N HIS A 79 1.38 6.04 10.53
CA HIS A 79 2.45 7.02 10.73
C HIS A 79 3.49 6.61 11.79
N VAL A 80 3.16 5.68 12.70
CA VAL A 80 4.10 5.18 13.71
C VAL A 80 4.63 3.77 13.39
N ALA A 81 4.20 3.17 12.28
CA ALA A 81 4.68 1.87 11.84
C ALA A 81 6.18 1.94 11.49
N HIS A 82 6.94 0.92 11.90
CA HIS A 82 8.40 0.84 11.71
C HIS A 82 9.18 1.99 12.38
N THR A 83 8.66 2.53 13.48
CA THR A 83 9.36 3.49 14.35
C THR A 83 9.62 2.86 15.72
N GLU A 84 10.56 3.42 16.50
CA GLU A 84 10.78 2.98 17.89
C GLU A 84 9.53 3.14 18.78
N GLY A 85 8.63 4.06 18.41
CA GLY A 85 7.37 4.34 19.10
C GLY A 85 6.16 3.64 18.51
N GLU A 86 6.34 2.51 17.81
CA GLU A 86 5.23 1.74 17.26
C GLU A 86 4.26 1.28 18.37
N HIS A 87 3.00 1.69 18.27
CA HIS A 87 1.97 1.36 19.25
C HIS A 87 0.57 1.38 18.62
N VAL A 88 -0.38 0.83 19.37
CA VAL A 88 -1.82 0.94 19.13
C VAL A 88 -2.50 1.10 20.48
N GLU A 89 -3.48 2.01 20.56
CA GLU A 89 -4.21 2.22 21.81
C GLU A 89 -5.08 1.00 22.13
N LYS A 90 -5.09 0.58 23.40
CA LYS A 90 -5.91 -0.57 23.83
C LYS A 90 -7.39 -0.38 23.51
N GLN A 91 -7.88 0.85 23.61
CA GLN A 91 -9.25 1.20 23.23
C GLN A 91 -9.51 0.97 21.74
N GLN A 92 -8.58 1.35 20.86
CA GLN A 92 -8.70 1.17 19.41
C GLN A 92 -8.81 -0.30 19.01
N LEU A 93 -8.16 -1.21 19.76
CA LEU A 93 -8.30 -2.66 19.51
C LEU A 93 -9.73 -3.14 19.73
N THR A 94 -10.38 -2.69 20.80
CA THR A 94 -11.78 -3.03 21.09
C THR A 94 -12.72 -2.40 20.06
N GLU A 95 -12.52 -1.13 19.72
CA GLU A 95 -13.30 -0.43 18.70
C GLU A 95 -13.16 -1.06 17.31
N ALA A 96 -11.98 -1.60 16.98
CA ALA A 96 -11.74 -2.30 15.72
C ALA A 96 -12.59 -3.58 15.60
N VAL A 97 -12.79 -4.33 16.69
CA VAL A 97 -13.68 -5.51 16.67
C VAL A 97 -15.10 -5.11 16.29
N GLU A 98 -15.61 -4.03 16.88
CA GLU A 98 -16.93 -3.50 16.56
C GLU A 98 -17.01 -2.99 15.12
N LEU A 99 -15.98 -2.28 14.66
CA LEU A 99 -15.83 -1.81 13.28
C LEU A 99 -15.91 -2.98 12.29
N TYR A 100 -15.10 -4.02 12.48
CA TYR A 100 -15.09 -5.19 11.61
C TYR A 100 -16.45 -5.89 11.58
N CYS A 101 -17.09 -6.07 12.73
CA CYS A 101 -18.44 -6.63 12.81
C CYS A 101 -19.46 -5.79 12.03
N ARG A 102 -19.40 -4.46 12.16
CA ARG A 102 -20.29 -3.52 11.48
C ARG A 102 -20.14 -3.58 9.97
N VAL A 103 -18.89 -3.57 9.49
CA VAL A 103 -18.54 -3.68 8.06
C VAL A 103 -19.05 -5.00 7.49
N ALA A 104 -18.76 -6.12 8.16
CA ALA A 104 -19.20 -7.44 7.73
C ALA A 104 -20.74 -7.55 7.62
N ARG A 105 -21.48 -7.02 8.60
CA ARG A 105 -22.95 -7.03 8.60
C ARG A 105 -23.52 -6.21 7.43
N LYS A 106 -23.00 -5.00 7.21
CA LYS A 106 -23.41 -4.10 6.12
C LYS A 106 -23.15 -4.72 4.74
N LEU A 107 -21.96 -5.31 4.54
CA LEU A 107 -21.62 -6.02 3.30
C LEU A 107 -22.55 -7.21 3.03
N ARG A 108 -22.94 -7.95 4.08
CA ARG A 108 -23.89 -9.07 3.94
C ARG A 108 -25.28 -8.62 3.49
N THR A 109 -25.73 -7.44 3.88
CA THR A 109 -27.07 -6.91 3.54
C THR A 109 -27.08 -6.09 2.25
N GLY A 110 -25.95 -5.94 1.55
CA GLY A 110 -25.84 -5.12 0.34
C GLY A 110 -25.87 -3.60 0.57
N LEU A 111 -25.77 -3.16 1.83
CA LEU A 111 -25.72 -1.75 2.20
C LEU A 111 -24.26 -1.38 2.44
N SER A 112 -23.59 -0.75 1.48
CA SER A 112 -22.15 -0.50 1.53
C SER A 112 -21.72 0.77 0.84
#